data_AF-A0A3D1TZR6-F1
#
_entry.id   AF-A0A3D1TZR6-F1
#
_cell.length_a   1.000
_cell.length_b   1.000
_cell.length_c   1.000
_cell.angle_alpha   90.00
_cell.angle_beta   90.00
_cell.angle_gamma   90.00
#
_symmetry.space_group_name_H-M   'P 1'
#
loop_
_entity.id
_entity.type
_entity.pdbx_description
1 polymer ?
#
loop_
_entity_poly.entity_id
_entity_poly.type
_entity_poly.pdbx_seq_one_letter_code
_entity_poly.pdbx_strand_id
1 'polypeptide(L)'
;MADPTFSGSDQDAEDRHQKYRELDPLPSIQPALLNSGEFSDYVAACGLIFPFKYEADALKPASYEVPLGGDFVYWDDAQASIVEGELRDGDEFWLRPNSLVFLTLKPMFRVPQYIALRFNLRISHVYKGGSSLN
;
A
#
# COMPACT_ATOMS: atom_id res chain seq x y z
N MET A 1 -20.44 18.58 -1.71
CA MET A 1 -19.87 17.34 -2.28
C MET A 1 -20.36 16.20 -1.41
N ALA A 2 -20.94 15.16 -2.01
CA ALA A 2 -21.30 13.96 -1.26
C ALA A 2 -20.00 13.33 -0.74
N ASP A 3 -20.01 12.91 0.52
CA ASP A 3 -18.90 12.14 1.10
C ASP A 3 -18.69 10.89 0.24
N PRO A 4 -17.49 10.64 -0.32
CA PRO A 4 -17.26 9.45 -1.11
C PRO A 4 -17.51 8.20 -0.26
N THR A 5 -18.60 7.48 -0.55
CA THR A 5 -18.87 6.20 0.09
C THR A 5 -17.84 5.18 -0.40
N PHE A 6 -16.78 4.98 0.38
CA PHE A 6 -15.76 3.95 0.15
C PHE A 6 -16.35 2.54 0.22
N SER A 7 -15.59 1.53 -0.20
CA SER A 7 -16.03 0.14 -0.12
C SER A 7 -16.21 -0.30 1.33
N GLY A 8 -17.37 -0.88 1.65
CA GLY A 8 -17.68 -1.36 3.00
C GLY A 8 -17.18 -2.78 3.30
N SER A 9 -16.78 -3.52 2.26
CA SER A 9 -16.26 -4.89 2.36
C SER A 9 -15.30 -5.19 1.20
N ASP A 10 -14.54 -6.28 1.33
CA ASP A 10 -13.64 -6.72 0.26
C ASP A 10 -14.42 -7.12 -1.01
N GLN A 11 -15.60 -7.73 -0.85
CA GLN A 11 -16.47 -8.06 -1.97
C GLN A 11 -17.00 -6.81 -2.69
N ASP A 12 -17.40 -5.77 -1.95
CA ASP A 12 -17.83 -4.49 -2.55
C ASP A 12 -16.68 -3.83 -3.32
N ALA A 13 -15.45 -3.89 -2.80
CA ALA A 13 -14.27 -3.41 -3.51
C ALA A 13 -14.00 -4.21 -4.80
N GLU A 14 -14.15 -5.53 -4.75
CA GLU A 14 -14.02 -6.40 -5.92
C GLU A 14 -15.09 -6.11 -6.98
N ASP A 15 -16.35 -5.98 -6.58
CA ASP A 15 -17.46 -5.72 -7.50
C ASP A 15 -17.28 -4.37 -8.22
N ARG A 16 -16.83 -3.34 -7.49
CA ARG A 16 -16.48 -2.03 -8.07
C ARG A 16 -15.30 -2.14 -9.03
N HIS A 17 -14.27 -2.89 -8.67
CA HIS A 17 -13.11 -3.09 -9.53
C HIS A 17 -13.51 -3.78 -10.83
N GLN A 18 -14.26 -4.87 -10.78
CA GLN A 18 -14.70 -5.58 -11.98
C GLN A 18 -15.54 -4.68 -12.90
N LYS A 19 -16.41 -3.85 -12.34
CA LYS A 19 -17.22 -2.90 -13.11
C LYS A 19 -16.36 -1.85 -13.85
N TYR A 20 -15.28 -1.38 -13.22
CA TYR A 20 -14.45 -0.28 -13.74
C TYR A 20 -13.05 -0.72 -14.15
N ARG A 21 -12.81 -2.02 -14.34
CA ARG A 21 -11.47 -2.55 -14.65
C ARG A 21 -10.89 -1.99 -15.94
N GLU A 22 -11.75 -1.80 -16.93
CA GLU A 22 -11.42 -1.34 -18.30
C GLU A 22 -12.02 0.02 -18.64
N LEU A 23 -12.96 0.52 -17.81
CA LEU A 23 -13.67 1.78 -18.03
C LEU A 23 -13.31 2.77 -16.94
N ASP A 24 -12.67 3.89 -17.32
CA ASP A 24 -12.35 4.97 -16.39
C ASP A 24 -13.63 5.68 -15.90
N PRO A 25 -13.98 5.62 -14.60
CA PRO A 25 -15.14 6.31 -14.05
C PRO A 25 -14.95 7.83 -13.97
N LEU A 26 -13.71 8.33 -14.07
CA LEU A 26 -13.34 9.73 -13.85
C LEU A 26 -12.53 10.31 -15.02
N PRO A 27 -13.03 10.25 -16.28
CA PRO A 27 -12.26 10.63 -17.47
C PRO A 27 -11.92 12.13 -17.55
N SER A 28 -12.49 12.96 -16.67
CA SER A 28 -12.14 14.37 -16.53
C SER A 28 -10.81 14.59 -15.82
N ILE A 29 -10.36 13.63 -15.00
CA ILE A 29 -9.06 13.67 -14.33
C ILE A 29 -7.99 13.42 -15.39
N GLN A 30 -6.98 14.29 -15.43
CA GLN A 30 -5.91 14.20 -16.42
C GLN A 30 -4.97 13.02 -16.08
N PRO A 31 -4.38 12.35 -17.09
CA PRO A 31 -3.43 11.25 -16.87
C PRO A 31 -2.10 11.78 -16.34
N ALA A 32 -2.06 12.04 -15.04
CA ALA A 32 -0.94 12.62 -14.31
C ALA A 32 -0.80 11.97 -12.92
N LEU A 33 0.14 12.48 -12.13
CA LEU A 33 0.25 12.07 -10.72
C LEU A 33 -1.00 12.54 -9.97
N LEU A 34 -1.75 11.58 -9.45
CA LEU A 34 -2.98 11.84 -8.70
C LEU A 34 -2.68 12.58 -7.39
N ASN A 35 -3.46 13.61 -7.11
CA ASN A 35 -3.47 14.20 -5.79
C ASN A 35 -4.33 13.37 -4.81
N SER A 36 -4.30 13.72 -3.53
CA SER A 36 -5.04 13.01 -2.47
C SER A 36 -6.56 12.92 -2.72
N GLY A 37 -7.16 13.97 -3.28
CA GLY A 37 -8.59 14.00 -3.61
C GLY A 37 -8.92 13.06 -4.76
N GLU A 38 -8.21 13.21 -5.87
CA GLU A 38 -8.37 12.35 -7.05
C GLU A 38 -8.11 10.87 -6.74
N PHE A 39 -7.09 10.58 -5.92
CA PHE A 39 -6.83 9.22 -5.44
C PHE A 39 -8.03 8.68 -4.65
N SER A 40 -8.60 9.48 -3.75
CA SER A 40 -9.76 9.08 -2.95
C SER A 40 -11.01 8.87 -3.81
N ASP A 41 -11.21 9.71 -4.83
CA ASP A 41 -12.29 9.56 -5.80
C ASP A 41 -12.15 8.24 -6.56
N TYR A 42 -10.95 7.86 -6.99
CA TYR A 42 -10.70 6.56 -7.61
C TYR A 42 -10.93 5.40 -6.63
N VAL A 43 -10.46 5.50 -5.39
CA VAL A 43 -10.72 4.46 -4.36
C VAL A 43 -12.22 4.24 -4.17
N ALA A 44 -12.99 5.32 -4.07
CA ALA A 44 -14.43 5.24 -3.91
C ALA A 44 -15.13 4.71 -5.17
N ALA A 45 -14.71 5.14 -6.36
CA ALA A 45 -15.36 4.76 -7.61
C ALA A 45 -15.09 3.30 -8.01
N CYS A 46 -13.84 2.85 -7.96
CA CYS A 46 -13.43 1.56 -8.51
C CYS A 46 -12.91 0.55 -7.47
N GLY A 47 -12.97 0.84 -6.17
CA GLY A 47 -12.51 -0.10 -5.15
C GLY A 47 -11.00 -0.35 -5.21
N LEU A 48 -10.22 0.65 -5.64
CA LEU A 48 -8.78 0.56 -5.92
C LEU A 48 -7.96 -0.05 -4.77
N ILE A 49 -8.37 0.18 -3.52
CA ILE A 49 -7.69 -0.32 -2.33
C ILE A 49 -8.72 -0.68 -1.25
N PHE A 50 -8.53 -1.83 -0.59
CA PHE A 50 -9.33 -2.21 0.58
C PHE A 50 -8.52 -3.07 1.56
N PRO A 51 -8.61 -2.84 2.89
CA PRO A 51 -9.24 -1.68 3.54
C PRO A 51 -8.53 -0.37 3.20
N PHE A 52 -9.30 0.73 3.10
CA PHE A 52 -8.77 2.07 2.86
C PHE A 52 -8.81 2.92 4.14
N LYS A 53 -7.71 3.59 4.47
CA LYS A 53 -7.64 4.52 5.61
C LYS A 53 -7.70 5.96 5.11
N TYR A 54 -8.87 6.58 5.23
CA TYR A 54 -9.07 7.99 4.87
C TYR A 54 -8.70 8.93 6.03
N GLU A 55 -7.43 8.87 6.44
CA GLU A 55 -6.88 9.69 7.53
C GLU A 55 -5.74 10.57 6.98
N ALA A 56 -5.62 11.81 7.46
CA ALA A 56 -4.61 12.77 7.00
C ALA A 56 -3.16 12.27 7.18
N ASP A 57 -2.94 11.34 8.12
CA ASP A 57 -1.63 10.76 8.34
C ASP A 57 -1.24 9.74 7.26
N ALA A 58 -2.19 8.97 6.75
CA ALA A 58 -1.97 8.00 5.67
C ALA A 58 -2.01 8.67 4.29
N LEU A 59 -2.92 9.62 4.09
CA LEU A 59 -3.14 10.29 2.81
C LEU A 59 -2.32 11.57 2.69
N LYS A 60 -1.19 11.50 1.97
CA LYS A 60 -0.33 12.65 1.67
C LYS A 60 -0.78 13.32 0.36
N PRO A 61 -0.36 14.58 0.08
CA PRO A 61 -0.85 15.33 -1.08
C PRO A 61 -0.73 14.63 -2.45
N ALA A 62 0.26 13.74 -2.61
CA ALA A 62 0.50 12.99 -3.85
C ALA A 62 1.02 11.57 -3.60
N SER A 63 0.77 11.02 -2.41
CA SER A 63 1.14 9.65 -2.05
C SER A 63 0.27 9.11 -0.93
N TYR A 64 0.24 7.79 -0.79
CA TYR A 64 -0.48 7.11 0.27
C TYR A 64 0.47 6.20 1.03
N GLU A 65 0.48 6.32 2.36
CA GLU A 65 1.29 5.46 3.23
C GLU A 65 0.57 4.13 3.47
N VAL A 66 1.21 3.05 3.05
CA VAL A 66 0.63 1.71 3.10
C VAL A 66 1.17 0.98 4.33
N PRO A 67 0.31 0.57 5.28
CA PRO A 67 0.77 -0.19 6.43
C PRO A 67 1.15 -1.62 6.02
N LEU A 68 2.29 -2.07 6.55
CA LEU A 68 2.73 -3.47 6.45
C LEU A 68 1.90 -4.35 7.38
N GLY A 69 1.70 -5.61 7.00
CA GLY A 69 1.04 -6.59 7.86
C GLY A 69 0.70 -7.88 7.12
N GLY A 70 0.45 -8.93 7.89
CA GLY A 70 0.30 -10.29 7.37
C GLY A 70 1.66 -10.99 7.27
N ASP A 71 1.74 -11.97 6.38
CA ASP A 71 2.89 -12.89 6.37
C ASP A 71 4.20 -12.20 5.95
N PHE A 72 5.30 -12.67 6.55
CA PHE A 72 6.64 -12.37 6.12
C PHE A 72 7.46 -13.66 5.94
N VAL A 73 8.46 -13.60 5.06
CA VAL A 73 9.44 -14.66 4.88
C VAL A 73 10.81 -14.09 4.55
N TYR A 74 11.85 -14.64 5.16
CA TYR A 74 13.24 -14.30 4.85
C TYR A 74 14.18 -15.50 5.06
N TRP A 75 15.37 -15.40 4.48
CA TRP A 75 16.44 -16.37 4.68
C TRP A 75 17.37 -15.93 5.82
N ASP A 76 17.59 -16.80 6.81
CA ASP A 76 18.56 -16.58 7.89
C ASP A 76 19.88 -17.29 7.58
N ASP A 77 20.90 -16.53 7.19
CA ASP A 77 22.23 -17.06 6.90
C ASP A 77 22.90 -17.70 8.12
N ALA A 78 22.59 -17.26 9.34
CA ALA A 78 23.21 -17.80 10.55
C ALA A 78 22.68 -19.19 10.88
N GLN A 79 21.42 -19.46 10.56
CA GLN A 79 20.76 -20.74 10.78
C GLN A 79 20.69 -21.60 9.50
N ALA A 80 21.07 -21.04 8.36
CA ALA A 80 20.93 -21.63 7.03
C ALA A 80 19.51 -22.16 6.79
N SER A 81 18.50 -21.36 7.14
CA SER A 81 17.09 -21.75 7.11
C SER A 81 16.16 -20.62 6.68
N ILE A 82 14.97 -20.98 6.21
CA ILE A 82 13.88 -20.04 5.97
C ILE A 82 13.18 -19.72 7.30
N VAL A 83 12.93 -18.44 7.55
CA VAL A 83 12.13 -17.96 8.68
C VAL A 83 10.84 -17.36 8.13
N GLU A 84 9.71 -17.84 8.62
CA GLU A 84 8.36 -17.41 8.27
C GLU A 84 7.63 -16.96 9.52
N GLY A 85 6.71 -16.01 9.36
CA GLY A 85 5.85 -15.56 10.45
C GLY A 85 4.81 -14.57 9.97
N GLU A 86 4.08 -14.00 10.92
CA GLU A 86 3.02 -13.03 10.68
C GLU A 86 3.35 -11.73 11.40
N LEU A 87 3.22 -10.59 10.70
CA LEU A 87 3.38 -9.25 11.25
C LEU A 87 2.01 -8.67 11.61
N ARG A 88 1.80 -8.38 12.89
CA ARG A 88 0.56 -7.82 13.45
C ARG A 88 0.71 -6.35 13.84
N ASP A 89 -0.41 -5.71 14.14
CA ASP A 89 -0.44 -4.31 14.58
C ASP A 89 0.34 -4.12 15.88
N GLY A 90 1.34 -3.24 15.83
CA GLY A 90 2.21 -2.95 16.98
C GLY A 90 3.49 -3.77 17.01
N ASP A 91 3.64 -4.77 16.13
CA ASP A 91 4.87 -5.53 16.03
C ASP A 91 6.00 -4.68 15.43
N GLU A 92 7.22 -4.89 15.93
CA GLU A 92 8.44 -4.35 15.35
C GLU A 92 9.09 -5.40 14.45
N PHE A 93 9.43 -4.99 13.22
CA PHE A 93 10.17 -5.84 12.28
C PHE A 93 11.53 -5.24 11.95
N TRP A 94 12.59 -5.99 12.26
CA TRP A 94 13.97 -5.55 12.04
C TRP A 94 14.52 -6.11 10.73
N LEU A 95 14.63 -5.24 9.72
CA LEU A 95 15.33 -5.56 8.48
C LEU A 95 16.83 -5.61 8.71
N ARG A 96 17.43 -6.79 8.59
CA ARG A 96 18.88 -6.96 8.76
C ARG A 96 19.63 -6.37 7.55
N PRO A 97 20.82 -5.77 7.76
CA PRO A 97 21.68 -5.36 6.65
C PRO A 97 21.96 -6.53 5.70
N ASN A 98 21.96 -6.25 4.39
CA ASN A 98 22.22 -7.25 3.34
C ASN A 98 21.25 -8.46 3.35
N SER A 99 20.06 -8.32 3.93
CA SER A 99 19.02 -9.35 3.88
C SER A 99 17.96 -9.04 2.82
N LEU A 100 17.28 -10.09 2.35
CA LEU A 100 16.09 -9.99 1.51
C LEU A 100 14.90 -10.54 2.29
N VAL A 101 13.88 -9.70 2.45
CA VAL A 101 12.63 -10.04 3.15
C VAL A 101 11.46 -9.81 2.21
N PHE A 102 10.58 -10.80 2.14
CA PHE A 102 9.26 -10.66 1.52
C PHE A 102 8.24 -10.43 2.62
N LEU A 103 7.35 -9.47 2.40
CA LEU A 103 6.34 -9.07 3.37
C LEU A 103 5.05 -8.71 2.65
N THR A 104 3.94 -8.94 3.34
CA THR A 104 2.60 -8.60 2.87
C THR A 104 2.21 -7.17 3.30
N LEU A 105 1.32 -6.56 2.53
CA LEU A 105 0.69 -5.28 2.86
C LEU A 105 -0.68 -5.56 3.46
N LYS A 106 -1.12 -4.76 4.45
CA LYS A 106 -2.48 -4.92 4.99
C LYS A 106 -3.58 -4.71 3.94
N PRO A 107 -3.51 -3.70 3.06
CA PRO A 107 -4.52 -3.55 2.03
C PRO A 107 -4.23 -4.38 0.79
N MET A 108 -5.32 -4.83 0.16
CA MET A 108 -5.33 -5.36 -1.19
C MET A 108 -5.46 -4.21 -2.20
N PHE A 109 -4.65 -4.26 -3.27
CA PHE A 109 -4.71 -3.32 -4.39
C PHE A 109 -5.40 -3.97 -5.59
N ARG A 110 -6.39 -3.27 -6.16
CA ARG A 110 -7.17 -3.70 -7.32
C ARG A 110 -7.02 -2.68 -8.44
N VAL A 111 -5.85 -2.70 -9.09
CA VAL A 111 -5.43 -1.64 -10.03
C VAL A 111 -6.13 -1.82 -11.38
N PRO A 112 -6.99 -0.87 -11.81
CA PRO A 112 -7.58 -0.88 -13.15
C PRO A 112 -6.51 -0.72 -14.25
N GLN A 113 -6.82 -1.13 -15.47
CA GLN A 113 -5.83 -1.19 -16.57
C GLN A 113 -5.27 0.19 -16.99
N TYR A 114 -5.97 1.27 -16.64
CA TYR A 114 -5.60 2.65 -16.95
C TYR A 114 -4.88 3.36 -15.79
N ILE A 115 -4.59 2.67 -14.68
CA ILE A 115 -3.84 3.21 -13.53
C ILE A 115 -2.51 2.46 -13.39
N ALA A 116 -1.45 3.20 -13.09
CA ALA A 116 -0.16 2.63 -12.70
C ALA A 116 0.20 3.07 -11.28
N LEU A 117 0.76 2.16 -10.48
CA LEU A 117 1.23 2.43 -9.12
C LEU A 117 2.76 2.35 -9.05
N ARG A 118 3.35 3.25 -8.26
CA ARG A 118 4.77 3.20 -7.89
C ARG A 118 4.89 3.11 -6.38
N PHE A 119 5.42 1.98 -5.91
CA PHE A 119 5.79 1.82 -4.50
C PHE A 119 7.17 2.42 -4.27
N ASN A 120 7.29 3.25 -3.23
CA ASN A 120 8.58 3.75 -2.77
C ASN A 120 8.71 3.43 -1.28
N LEU A 121 9.89 2.98 -0.86
CA LEU A 121 10.21 2.88 0.55
C LEU A 121 10.46 4.28 1.11
N ARG A 122 9.86 4.59 2.26
CA ARG A 122 10.13 5.84 2.96
C ARG A 122 11.60 5.86 3.39
N ILE A 123 12.31 6.95 3.08
CA ILE A 123 13.78 7.10 3.23
C ILE A 123 14.29 6.87 4.66
N SER A 124 13.44 7.00 5.69
CA SER A 124 13.77 6.60 7.07
C SER A 124 14.13 5.11 7.22
N HIS A 125 13.80 4.27 6.23
CA HIS A 125 14.17 2.85 6.16
C HIS A 125 15.38 2.57 5.25
N VAL A 126 15.94 3.60 4.57
CA VAL A 126 17.02 3.45 3.58
C VAL A 126 18.37 3.90 4.13
N TYR A 127 18.40 4.79 5.13
CA TYR A 127 19.64 5.27 5.76
C TYR A 127 19.73 4.89 7.25
N LYS A 128 20.19 3.67 7.53
CA LYS A 128 20.93 3.32 8.77
C LYS A 128 22.29 2.69 8.43
N GLY A 129 22.94 3.21 7.39
CA GLY A 129 24.34 2.93 7.08
C GLY A 129 25.17 4.18 7.36
N GLY A 130 25.86 4.22 8.50
CA GLY A 130 26.88 5.22 8.80
C GLY A 130 26.61 6.09 10.03
N SER A 131 26.93 5.58 11.21
CA SER A 131 27.95 6.16 12.10
C SER A 131 27.87 5.51 13.47
N SER A 132 28.93 4.80 13.83
CA SER A 132 29.33 4.66 15.22
C SER A 132 29.67 6.04 15.77
N LEU A 133 29.02 6.45 16.85
CA LEU A 133 29.60 7.45 17.74
C LEU A 133 29.52 6.89 19.16
N ASN A 134 30.70 6.76 19.73
CA ASN A 134 30.97 6.49 21.13
C ASN A 134 30.29 7.52 22.03
#